data_AF-A0A552J8E0-F1
#
_entry.id   AF-A0A552J8E0-F1
#
_cell.length_a   1.000
_cell.length_b   1.000
_cell.length_c   1.000
_cell.angle_alpha   90.00
_cell.angle_beta   90.00
_cell.angle_gamma   90.00
#
_symmetry.space_group_name_H-M   'P 1'
#
loop_
_entity.id
_entity.type
_entity.pdbx_description
1 polymer ?
#
loop_
_entity_poly.entity_id
_entity_poly.type
_entity_poly.pdbx_seq_one_letter_code
_entity_poly.pdbx_strand_id
1 'polypeptide(L)'
;MDMNNKTYEDIYSRTYSRIYNIVIEEFEISEIPQPVLDFVIFETAYNSFPELSNGGDAGDAASFLMQIEEEFDIEIPDEVSEKMVTFKDLLEFVFEQKYNLEIAEYIEIQIKTKTLKLLLFLESKKIEISKFIEIFSSDTFSTNHKTIEKLILSLRHKSLDVSSIISFSDIFKNDFLLSNLEQICQIYCFMNDQKISYFDVIEIIKSGYLDSCKQQIDDLSEKIRLQESEIKKLSLQLEKANQNLDLLRGQLNHLLDDI
;
A
#
# COMPACT_ATOMS: atom_id res chain seq x y z
N MET A 1 15.18 -19.09 -9.61
CA MET A 1 16.28 -18.12 -9.79
C MET A 1 15.92 -16.93 -8.95
N ASP A 2 16.77 -16.50 -8.02
CA ASP A 2 16.51 -15.29 -7.22
C ASP A 2 16.64 -14.06 -8.13
N MET A 3 15.50 -13.61 -8.69
CA MET A 3 15.44 -12.30 -9.33
C MET A 3 15.51 -11.22 -8.26
N ASN A 4 16.29 -10.15 -8.52
CA ASN A 4 16.29 -9.01 -7.62
C ASN A 4 14.95 -8.26 -7.71
N ASN A 5 14.48 -7.68 -6.60
CA ASN A 5 13.19 -6.97 -6.51
C ASN A 5 13.01 -5.88 -7.58
N LYS A 6 14.10 -5.25 -8.03
CA LYS A 6 14.07 -4.18 -9.03
C LYS A 6 13.75 -4.71 -10.44
N THR A 7 14.24 -5.91 -10.78
CA THR A 7 13.96 -6.59 -12.05
C THR A 7 12.51 -7.06 -12.09
N TYR A 8 12.01 -7.52 -10.94
CA TYR A 8 10.61 -7.94 -10.81
C TYR A 8 9.65 -6.75 -10.94
N GLU A 9 9.90 -5.64 -10.24
CA GLU A 9 9.09 -4.41 -10.31
C GLU A 9 9.04 -3.81 -11.72
N ASP A 10 10.16 -3.86 -12.44
CA ASP A 10 10.23 -3.46 -13.85
C ASP A 10 9.39 -4.38 -14.76
N ILE A 11 9.48 -5.71 -14.58
CA ILE A 11 8.66 -6.69 -15.32
C ILE A 11 7.19 -6.45 -15.04
N TYR A 12 6.82 -6.23 -13.78
CA TYR A 12 5.43 -6.02 -13.41
C TYR A 12 4.87 -4.75 -14.01
N SER A 13 5.55 -3.62 -13.79
CA SER A 13 5.08 -2.32 -14.25
C SER A 13 4.91 -2.29 -15.77
N ARG A 14 5.82 -2.93 -16.51
CA ARG A 14 5.74 -3.02 -17.98
C ARG A 14 4.59 -3.93 -18.43
N THR A 15 4.46 -5.11 -17.84
CA THR A 15 3.41 -6.06 -18.19
C THR A 15 2.04 -5.46 -17.89
N TYR A 16 1.86 -4.93 -16.69
CA TYR A 16 0.64 -4.23 -16.28
C TYR A 16 0.28 -3.09 -17.23
N SER A 17 1.24 -2.20 -17.52
CA SER A 17 1.03 -1.06 -18.41
C SER A 17 0.70 -1.50 -19.84
N ARG A 18 1.28 -2.61 -20.30
CA ARG A 18 1.01 -3.12 -21.65
C ARG A 18 -0.38 -3.71 -21.75
N ILE A 19 -0.78 -4.58 -20.82
CA ILE A 19 -2.15 -5.12 -20.78
C ILE A 19 -3.15 -3.97 -20.64
N TYR A 20 -2.90 -2.97 -19.79
CA TYR A 20 -3.74 -1.77 -19.66
C TYR A 20 -3.94 -1.03 -21.00
N ASN A 21 -2.86 -0.80 -21.75
CA ASN A 21 -2.95 -0.14 -23.05
C ASN A 21 -3.75 -0.97 -24.06
N ILE A 22 -3.59 -2.30 -24.03
CA ILE A 22 -4.39 -3.21 -24.87
C ILE A 22 -5.87 -3.09 -24.52
N VAL A 23 -6.23 -3.01 -23.24
CA VAL A 23 -7.63 -2.77 -22.81
C VAL A 23 -8.16 -1.43 -23.35
N ILE A 24 -7.36 -0.37 -23.31
CA ILE A 24 -7.75 0.93 -23.88
C ILE A 24 -7.95 0.85 -25.40
N GLU A 25 -7.03 0.15 -26.08
CA GLU A 25 -7.01 0.00 -27.54
C GLU A 25 -8.23 -0.80 -28.03
N GLU A 26 -8.49 -1.97 -27.45
CA GLU A 26 -9.55 -2.88 -27.92
C GLU A 26 -10.96 -2.42 -27.53
N PHE A 27 -11.14 -1.85 -26.34
CA PHE A 27 -12.46 -1.42 -25.86
C PHE A 27 -12.76 0.05 -26.17
N GLU A 28 -11.88 0.73 -26.91
CA GLU A 28 -11.98 2.16 -27.26
C GLU A 28 -12.24 3.08 -26.04
N ILE A 29 -11.69 2.72 -24.86
CA ILE A 29 -11.93 3.44 -23.61
C ILE A 29 -10.93 4.59 -23.47
N SER A 30 -11.43 5.81 -23.30
CA SER A 30 -10.56 7.00 -23.21
C SER A 30 -9.53 6.98 -22.06
N GLU A 31 -9.90 6.43 -20.90
CA GLU A 31 -9.03 6.25 -19.73
C GLU A 31 -9.75 5.39 -18.68
N ILE A 32 -9.06 4.43 -18.05
CA ILE A 32 -9.57 3.72 -16.86
C ILE A 32 -8.81 4.27 -15.64
N PRO A 33 -9.50 4.94 -14.69
CA PRO A 33 -8.83 5.53 -13.53
C PRO A 33 -8.06 4.46 -12.76
N GLN A 34 -6.74 4.59 -12.65
CA GLN A 34 -5.95 3.69 -11.82
C GLN A 34 -6.36 3.85 -10.35
N PRO A 35 -6.69 2.76 -9.62
CA PRO A 35 -6.43 1.34 -9.88
C PRO A 35 -7.73 0.54 -10.17
N VAL A 36 -8.74 1.17 -10.77
CA VAL A 36 -10.04 0.52 -11.08
C VAL A 36 -9.85 -0.72 -11.97
N LEU A 37 -8.72 -0.79 -12.68
CA LEU A 37 -8.35 -1.89 -13.55
C LEU A 37 -8.28 -3.24 -12.83
N ASP A 38 -7.82 -3.31 -11.58
CA ASP A 38 -7.73 -4.58 -10.84
C ASP A 38 -9.12 -5.21 -10.60
N PHE A 39 -10.17 -4.40 -10.74
CA PHE A 39 -11.58 -4.79 -10.66
C PHE A 39 -12.30 -4.72 -12.02
N VAL A 40 -11.58 -4.42 -13.10
CA VAL A 40 -12.14 -4.51 -14.46
C VAL A 40 -12.36 -5.97 -14.78
N ILE A 41 -13.63 -6.28 -15.04
CA ILE A 41 -14.12 -7.59 -15.43
C ILE A 41 -14.18 -7.62 -16.95
N PHE A 42 -13.60 -8.65 -17.57
CA PHE A 42 -13.61 -8.80 -19.03
C PHE A 42 -14.84 -9.62 -19.46
N GLU A 43 -15.66 -9.09 -20.37
CA GLU A 43 -16.90 -9.72 -20.84
C GLU A 43 -16.63 -10.73 -21.98
N THR A 44 -16.28 -11.99 -21.67
CA THR A 44 -16.10 -13.03 -22.72
C THR A 44 -17.42 -13.68 -23.16
N ALA A 45 -17.45 -14.25 -24.37
CA ALA A 45 -18.62 -14.92 -24.97
C ALA A 45 -19.30 -16.04 -24.14
N TYR A 46 -18.72 -16.45 -23.01
CA TYR A 46 -19.12 -17.62 -22.26
C TYR A 46 -19.56 -17.35 -20.80
N ASN A 47 -19.53 -16.10 -20.33
CA ASN A 47 -20.11 -15.70 -19.04
C ASN A 47 -21.04 -14.48 -19.20
N SER A 48 -22.34 -14.67 -19.02
CA SER A 48 -23.29 -13.56 -18.91
C SER A 48 -23.16 -12.88 -17.53
N PHE A 49 -23.18 -11.53 -17.47
CA PHE A 49 -23.60 -10.59 -16.40
C PHE A 49 -22.64 -9.38 -16.19
N PRO A 50 -23.13 -8.19 -15.75
CA PRO A 50 -22.94 -6.88 -16.42
C PRO A 50 -21.93 -5.90 -15.78
N GLU A 51 -21.52 -4.92 -16.62
CA GLU A 51 -21.00 -3.56 -16.33
C GLU A 51 -19.51 -3.27 -16.65
N LEU A 52 -19.10 -3.51 -17.91
CA LEU A 52 -18.51 -2.42 -18.72
C LEU A 52 -19.62 -1.80 -19.56
N SER A 53 -20.57 -1.12 -18.89
CA SER A 53 -21.74 -0.52 -19.53
C SER A 53 -21.39 0.73 -20.33
N ASN A 54 -20.60 0.57 -21.41
CA ASN A 54 -20.50 1.49 -22.55
C ASN A 54 -19.63 1.00 -23.75
N GLY A 55 -19.40 -0.31 -24.01
CA GLY A 55 -18.66 -0.61 -25.25
C GLY A 55 -18.53 -2.03 -25.81
N GLY A 56 -18.28 -3.06 -25.01
CA GLY A 56 -17.82 -4.35 -25.55
C GLY A 56 -18.94 -5.37 -25.81
N ASP A 57 -18.89 -6.09 -26.93
CA ASP A 57 -19.60 -7.37 -27.10
C ASP A 57 -18.65 -8.57 -26.88
N ALA A 58 -19.23 -9.77 -26.76
CA ALA A 58 -18.53 -11.05 -26.55
C ALA A 58 -17.34 -11.33 -27.49
N GLY A 59 -17.35 -10.77 -28.71
CA GLY A 59 -16.29 -10.83 -29.70
C GLY A 59 -15.11 -9.92 -29.38
N ASP A 60 -15.34 -8.78 -28.72
CA ASP A 60 -14.28 -7.84 -28.33
C ASP A 60 -13.38 -8.45 -27.26
N ALA A 61 -13.94 -9.23 -26.33
CA ALA A 61 -13.13 -9.93 -25.33
C ALA A 61 -12.34 -11.12 -25.89
N ALA A 62 -12.83 -11.80 -26.94
CA ALA A 62 -12.06 -12.83 -27.62
C ALA A 62 -10.89 -12.22 -28.41
N SER A 63 -11.13 -11.10 -29.10
CA SER A 63 -10.08 -10.30 -29.77
C SER A 63 -9.02 -9.85 -28.78
N PHE A 64 -9.46 -9.30 -27.64
CA PHE A 64 -8.59 -8.89 -26.54
C PHE A 64 -7.68 -10.04 -26.06
N LEU A 65 -8.22 -11.22 -25.75
CA LEU A 65 -7.41 -12.35 -25.29
C LEU A 65 -6.41 -12.83 -26.35
N MET A 66 -6.81 -12.89 -27.63
CA MET A 66 -5.89 -13.22 -28.72
C MET A 66 -4.73 -12.22 -28.84
N GLN A 67 -5.02 -10.93 -28.65
CA GLN A 67 -3.97 -9.90 -28.66
C GLN A 67 -3.02 -10.03 -27.47
N ILE A 68 -3.51 -10.48 -26.30
CA ILE A 68 -2.66 -10.82 -25.16
C ILE A 68 -1.76 -12.02 -25.49
N GLU A 69 -2.31 -13.08 -26.07
CA GLU A 69 -1.54 -14.24 -26.50
C GLU A 69 -0.40 -13.85 -27.45
N GLU A 70 -0.67 -13.00 -28.44
CA GLU A 70 0.33 -12.53 -29.40
C GLU A 70 1.38 -11.61 -28.75
N GLU A 71 0.95 -10.62 -27.95
CA GLU A 71 1.86 -9.64 -27.34
C GLU A 71 2.84 -10.31 -26.37
N PHE A 72 2.33 -11.27 -25.57
CA PHE A 72 3.13 -11.93 -24.54
C PHE A 72 3.70 -13.27 -25.00
N ASP A 73 3.35 -13.76 -26.20
CA ASP A 73 3.79 -15.06 -26.73
C ASP A 73 3.50 -16.17 -25.70
N ILE A 74 2.21 -16.28 -25.37
CA ILE A 74 1.59 -17.27 -24.47
C ILE A 74 0.35 -17.86 -25.15
N GLU A 75 -0.17 -18.97 -24.62
CA GLU A 75 -1.42 -19.60 -25.07
C GLU A 75 -2.39 -19.66 -23.89
N ILE A 76 -3.61 -19.13 -24.06
CA ILE A 76 -4.68 -19.10 -23.08
C ILE A 76 -5.72 -20.15 -23.50
N PRO A 77 -5.74 -21.34 -22.88
CA PRO A 77 -6.73 -22.36 -23.20
C PRO A 77 -8.16 -21.88 -22.92
N ASP A 78 -9.12 -22.34 -23.72
CA ASP A 78 -10.56 -22.03 -23.55
C ASP A 78 -11.04 -22.28 -22.10
N GLU A 79 -10.62 -23.39 -21.48
CA GLU A 79 -11.00 -23.73 -20.10
C GLU A 79 -10.48 -22.75 -19.03
N VAL A 80 -9.43 -21.99 -19.37
CA VAL A 80 -8.83 -20.95 -18.52
C VAL A 80 -9.48 -19.61 -18.81
N SER A 81 -9.71 -19.26 -20.08
CA SER A 81 -10.38 -18.02 -20.47
C SER A 81 -11.82 -17.95 -19.91
N GLU A 82 -12.52 -19.09 -19.82
CA GLU A 82 -13.85 -19.20 -19.19
C GLU A 82 -13.85 -18.87 -17.68
N LYS A 83 -12.71 -19.04 -17.00
CA LYS A 83 -12.56 -18.81 -15.55
C LYS A 83 -11.88 -17.49 -15.22
N MET A 84 -11.34 -16.81 -16.22
CA MET A 84 -10.65 -15.55 -16.06
C MET A 84 -11.68 -14.42 -15.96
N VAL A 85 -11.87 -13.89 -14.76
CA VAL A 85 -12.96 -12.93 -14.48
C VAL A 85 -12.43 -11.51 -14.40
N THR A 86 -11.20 -11.33 -13.95
CA THR A 86 -10.64 -10.02 -13.61
C THR A 86 -9.34 -9.75 -14.35
N PHE A 87 -8.99 -8.47 -14.48
CA PHE A 87 -7.65 -8.05 -14.88
C PHE A 87 -6.54 -8.72 -14.07
N LYS A 88 -6.79 -8.92 -12.77
CA LYS A 88 -5.87 -9.62 -11.89
C LYS A 88 -5.65 -11.06 -12.35
N ASP A 89 -6.70 -11.81 -12.67
CA ASP A 89 -6.58 -13.20 -13.14
C ASP A 89 -5.77 -13.29 -14.44
N LEU A 90 -5.97 -12.33 -15.36
CA LEU A 90 -5.20 -12.23 -16.59
C LEU A 90 -3.73 -11.92 -16.32
N LEU A 91 -3.46 -10.95 -15.47
CA LEU A 91 -2.12 -10.57 -15.07
C LEU A 91 -1.41 -11.79 -14.45
N GLU A 92 -2.08 -12.49 -13.54
CA GLU A 92 -1.57 -13.70 -12.87
C GLU A 92 -1.17 -14.76 -13.90
N PHE A 93 -2.05 -15.04 -14.86
CA PHE A 93 -1.77 -15.99 -15.92
C PHE A 93 -0.58 -15.60 -16.80
N VAL A 94 -0.52 -14.34 -17.26
CA VAL A 94 0.59 -13.85 -18.10
C VAL A 94 1.92 -13.98 -17.36
N PHE A 95 1.95 -13.70 -16.05
CA PHE A 95 3.21 -13.80 -15.29
C PHE A 95 3.66 -15.22 -15.07
N GLU A 96 2.71 -16.12 -14.78
CA GLU A 96 3.01 -17.52 -14.62
C GLU A 96 3.55 -18.09 -15.94
N GLN A 97 2.85 -17.85 -17.06
CA GLN A 97 3.21 -18.43 -18.35
C GLN A 97 4.44 -17.78 -19.00
N LYS A 98 4.55 -16.44 -18.97
CA LYS A 98 5.64 -15.74 -19.66
C LYS A 98 6.92 -15.68 -18.85
N TYR A 99 6.79 -15.46 -17.55
CA TYR A 99 7.94 -15.16 -16.69
C TYR A 99 8.25 -16.27 -15.69
N ASN A 100 7.38 -17.30 -15.56
CA ASN A 100 7.46 -18.33 -14.53
C ASN A 100 7.53 -17.67 -13.13
N LEU A 101 6.62 -16.72 -12.91
CA LEU A 101 6.54 -15.88 -11.73
C LEU A 101 5.18 -15.97 -11.06
N GLU A 102 5.18 -16.13 -9.74
CA GLU A 102 3.96 -16.10 -8.94
C GLU A 102 3.66 -14.66 -8.52
N ILE A 103 2.62 -14.05 -9.09
CA ILE A 103 2.20 -12.68 -8.77
C ILE A 103 1.92 -12.48 -7.28
N ALA A 104 1.47 -13.52 -6.57
CA ALA A 104 1.19 -13.46 -5.15
C ALA A 104 2.40 -12.93 -4.36
N GLU A 105 3.62 -13.37 -4.69
CA GLU A 105 4.85 -12.89 -4.04
C GLU A 105 5.09 -11.39 -4.31
N TYR A 106 4.80 -10.91 -5.52
CA TYR A 106 4.97 -9.50 -5.87
C TYR A 106 3.91 -8.60 -5.27
N ILE A 107 2.65 -9.00 -5.33
CA ILE A 107 1.56 -8.28 -4.68
C ILE A 107 1.88 -8.20 -3.19
N GLU A 108 2.35 -9.29 -2.58
CA GLU A 108 2.79 -9.27 -1.19
C GLU A 108 3.94 -8.29 -0.96
N ILE A 109 5.00 -8.29 -1.79
CA ILE A 109 6.12 -7.33 -1.68
C ILE A 109 5.67 -5.88 -1.84
N GLN A 110 4.77 -5.59 -2.80
CA GLN A 110 4.24 -4.25 -3.03
C GLN A 110 3.35 -3.79 -1.88
N ILE A 111 2.41 -4.62 -1.42
CA ILE A 111 1.58 -4.35 -0.24
C ILE A 111 2.48 -4.07 0.95
N LYS A 112 3.50 -4.91 1.20
CA LYS A 112 4.46 -4.71 2.29
C LYS A 112 5.17 -3.36 2.18
N THR A 113 5.67 -3.03 0.98
CA THR A 113 6.42 -1.79 0.72
C THR A 113 5.54 -0.55 0.89
N LYS A 114 4.34 -0.55 0.31
CA LYS A 114 3.37 0.56 0.45
C LYS A 114 2.90 0.70 1.90
N THR A 115 2.67 -0.41 2.60
CA THR A 115 2.29 -0.41 4.02
C THR A 115 3.37 0.23 4.88
N LEU A 116 4.64 -0.14 4.70
CA LEU A 116 5.75 0.46 5.44
C LEU A 116 5.85 1.98 5.22
N LYS A 117 5.71 2.44 3.97
CA LYS A 117 5.69 3.87 3.65
C LYS A 117 4.55 4.60 4.38
N LEU A 118 3.35 4.02 4.36
CA LEU A 118 2.19 4.58 5.07
C LEU A 118 2.41 4.61 6.58
N LEU A 119 2.89 3.52 7.18
CA LEU A 119 3.15 3.45 8.62
C LEU A 119 4.13 4.54 9.09
N LEU A 120 5.26 4.69 8.40
CA LEU A 120 6.25 5.73 8.69
C LEU A 120 5.65 7.14 8.57
N PHE A 121 4.80 7.35 7.57
CA PHE A 121 4.11 8.63 7.41
C PHE A 121 3.13 8.90 8.55
N LEU A 122 2.27 7.92 8.90
CA LEU A 122 1.29 8.04 9.97
C LEU A 122 1.98 8.35 11.31
N GLU A 123 3.09 7.66 11.62
CA GLU A 123 3.91 7.94 12.79
C GLU A 123 4.45 9.38 12.77
N SER A 124 5.02 9.82 11.64
CA SER A 124 5.57 11.19 11.51
C SER A 124 4.52 12.29 11.70
N LYS A 125 3.25 12.00 11.36
CA LYS A 125 2.11 12.91 11.52
C LYS A 125 1.35 12.70 12.83
N LYS A 126 1.76 11.73 13.66
CA LYS A 126 1.07 11.34 14.90
C LYS A 126 -0.39 10.97 14.66
N ILE A 127 -0.67 10.31 13.53
CA ILE A 127 -1.99 9.77 13.20
C ILE A 127 -2.03 8.32 13.70
N GLU A 128 -2.96 8.01 14.58
CA GLU A 128 -3.13 6.64 15.09
C GLU A 128 -3.59 5.69 13.98
N ILE A 129 -3.04 4.46 13.96
CA ILE A 129 -3.43 3.42 12.98
C ILE A 129 -4.93 3.10 13.09
N SER A 130 -5.47 3.03 14.31
CA SER A 130 -6.91 2.87 14.56
C SER A 130 -7.73 3.95 13.86
N LYS A 131 -7.28 5.20 13.94
CA LYS A 131 -7.95 6.34 13.33
C LYS A 131 -7.86 6.30 11.80
N PHE A 132 -6.71 5.92 11.26
CA PHE A 132 -6.53 5.68 9.84
C PHE A 132 -7.53 4.62 9.32
N ILE A 133 -7.60 3.47 10.01
CA ILE A 133 -8.52 2.39 9.65
C ILE A 133 -9.98 2.85 9.74
N GLU A 134 -10.36 3.58 10.80
CA GLU A 134 -11.70 4.15 10.98
C GLU A 134 -12.12 5.04 9.80
N ILE A 135 -11.21 5.93 9.36
CA ILE A 135 -11.48 6.83 8.23
C ILE A 135 -11.66 6.04 6.94
N PHE A 136 -10.70 5.19 6.59
CA PHE A 136 -10.67 4.53 5.27
C PHE A 136 -11.62 3.33 5.16
N SER A 137 -12.12 2.80 6.28
CA SER A 137 -13.13 1.74 6.29
C SER A 137 -14.57 2.27 6.42
N SER A 138 -14.76 3.59 6.54
CA SER A 138 -16.08 4.20 6.69
C SER A 138 -16.83 4.27 5.37
N ASP A 139 -18.10 3.83 5.36
CA ASP A 139 -19.00 3.98 4.19
C ASP A 139 -19.13 5.44 3.74
N THR A 140 -19.13 6.37 4.69
CA THR A 140 -19.18 7.81 4.40
C THR A 140 -17.96 8.24 3.61
N PHE A 141 -16.77 7.78 4.00
CA PHE A 141 -15.55 8.11 3.27
C PHE A 141 -15.50 7.41 1.91
N SER A 142 -15.80 6.11 1.88
CA SER A 142 -15.81 5.29 0.67
C SER A 142 -16.71 5.90 -0.41
N THR A 143 -17.93 6.29 -0.06
CA THR A 143 -18.88 6.91 -1.02
C THR A 143 -18.43 8.30 -1.52
N ASN A 144 -17.54 8.98 -0.81
CA ASN A 144 -17.08 10.34 -1.13
C ASN A 144 -15.63 10.41 -1.64
N HIS A 145 -14.92 9.29 -1.74
CA HIS A 145 -13.47 9.27 -1.95
C HIS A 145 -13.03 10.02 -3.23
N LYS A 146 -13.75 9.84 -4.35
CA LYS A 146 -13.48 10.55 -5.62
C LYS A 146 -13.65 12.06 -5.49
N THR A 147 -14.67 12.51 -4.76
CA THR A 147 -14.94 13.94 -4.54
C THR A 147 -13.86 14.55 -3.65
N ILE A 148 -13.44 13.82 -2.62
CA ILE A 148 -12.33 14.20 -1.72
C ILE A 148 -11.01 14.32 -2.50
N GLU A 149 -10.70 13.35 -3.35
CA GLU A 149 -9.51 13.37 -4.20
C GLU A 149 -9.48 14.62 -5.10
N LYS A 150 -10.60 14.90 -5.78
CA LYS A 150 -10.76 16.11 -6.62
C LYS A 150 -10.57 17.41 -5.83
N LEU A 151 -11.12 17.49 -4.62
CA LEU A 151 -10.93 18.63 -3.72
C LEU A 151 -9.44 18.83 -3.42
N ILE A 152 -8.73 17.77 -3.06
CA ILE A 152 -7.31 17.83 -2.66
C ILE A 152 -6.40 18.21 -3.83
N LEU A 153 -6.68 17.70 -5.04
CA LEU A 153 -5.98 18.12 -6.25
C LEU A 153 -6.21 19.61 -6.52
N SER A 154 -7.46 20.08 -6.41
CA SER A 154 -7.81 21.50 -6.60
C SER A 154 -7.10 22.41 -5.59
N LEU A 155 -7.03 21.97 -4.32
CA LEU A 155 -6.31 22.67 -3.25
C LEU A 155 -4.80 22.78 -3.56
N ARG A 156 -4.17 21.71 -4.05
CA ARG A 156 -2.74 21.72 -4.43
C ARG A 156 -2.43 22.68 -5.57
N HIS A 157 -3.29 22.73 -6.57
CA HIS A 157 -3.11 23.63 -7.72
C HIS A 157 -3.51 25.09 -7.44
N LYS A 158 -3.96 25.40 -6.21
CA LYS A 158 -4.47 26.72 -5.81
C LYS A 158 -5.59 27.24 -6.74
N SER A 159 -6.29 26.34 -7.41
CA SER A 159 -7.37 26.63 -8.34
C SER A 159 -8.70 26.35 -7.64
N LEU A 160 -9.14 27.29 -6.81
CA LEU A 160 -10.45 27.23 -6.18
C LEU A 160 -11.21 28.50 -6.52
N ASP A 161 -12.18 28.37 -7.41
CA ASP A 161 -13.21 29.39 -7.62
C ASP A 161 -14.47 29.06 -6.79
N VAL A 162 -15.41 30.00 -6.75
CA VAL A 162 -16.67 29.85 -6.00
C VAL A 162 -17.46 28.63 -6.50
N SER A 163 -17.42 28.34 -7.81
CA SER A 163 -18.08 27.18 -8.40
C SER A 163 -17.49 25.86 -7.87
N SER A 164 -16.18 25.80 -7.75
CA SER A 164 -15.42 24.66 -7.21
C SER A 164 -15.79 24.43 -5.74
N ILE A 165 -15.85 25.49 -4.93
CA ILE A 165 -16.25 25.39 -3.51
C ILE A 165 -17.68 24.83 -3.38
N ILE A 166 -18.63 25.29 -4.21
CA ILE A 166 -20.00 24.80 -4.21
C ILE A 166 -20.05 23.30 -4.56
N SER A 167 -19.23 22.86 -5.52
CA SER A 167 -19.16 21.46 -5.93
C SER A 167 -18.66 20.51 -4.83
N PHE A 168 -17.94 21.04 -3.83
CA PHE A 168 -17.47 20.29 -2.67
C PHE A 168 -18.32 20.52 -1.41
N SER A 169 -19.47 21.21 -1.53
CA SER A 169 -20.28 21.62 -0.37
C SER A 169 -20.75 20.45 0.50
N ASP A 170 -20.97 19.28 -0.09
CA ASP A 170 -21.44 18.11 0.66
C ASP A 170 -20.35 17.51 1.56
N ILE A 171 -19.06 17.67 1.22
CA ILE A 171 -17.95 17.32 2.11
C ILE A 171 -18.00 18.19 3.38
N PHE A 172 -18.25 19.50 3.21
CA PHE A 172 -18.25 20.45 4.33
C PHE A 172 -19.50 20.38 5.21
N LYS A 173 -20.60 19.75 4.73
CA LYS A 173 -21.81 19.50 5.53
C LYS A 173 -21.74 18.19 6.32
N ASN A 174 -20.80 17.32 6.01
CA ASN A 174 -20.68 16.02 6.66
C ASN A 174 -19.75 16.12 7.88
N ASP A 175 -20.30 16.00 9.08
CA ASP A 175 -19.53 16.16 10.33
C ASP A 175 -18.37 15.16 10.45
N PHE A 176 -18.54 13.92 9.95
CA PHE A 176 -17.47 12.92 9.95
C PHE A 176 -16.33 13.35 9.02
N LEU A 177 -16.63 13.74 7.78
CA LEU A 177 -15.58 14.20 6.85
C LEU A 177 -14.93 15.48 7.33
N LEU A 178 -15.71 16.43 7.86
CA LEU A 178 -15.22 17.71 8.33
C LEU A 178 -14.29 17.56 9.56
N SER A 179 -14.68 16.73 10.53
CA SER A 179 -13.86 16.48 11.73
C SER A 179 -12.55 15.73 11.43
N ASN A 180 -12.50 15.00 10.32
CA ASN A 180 -11.31 14.28 9.87
C ASN A 180 -10.58 14.95 8.69
N LEU A 181 -11.03 16.12 8.23
CA LEU A 181 -10.61 16.71 6.96
C LEU A 181 -9.11 16.97 6.89
N GLU A 182 -8.51 17.43 7.99
CA GLU A 182 -7.07 17.69 8.04
C GLU A 182 -6.26 16.41 7.83
N GLN A 183 -6.61 15.33 8.54
CA GLN A 183 -5.93 14.03 8.44
C GLN A 183 -6.14 13.43 7.06
N ILE A 184 -7.37 13.48 6.54
CA ILE A 184 -7.72 13.07 5.18
C ILE A 184 -6.83 13.80 4.17
N CYS A 185 -6.72 15.13 4.27
CA CYS A 185 -5.87 15.93 3.39
C CYS A 185 -4.40 15.53 3.47
N GLN A 186 -3.87 15.34 4.68
CA GLN A 186 -2.47 14.95 4.88
C GLN A 186 -2.19 13.58 4.25
N ILE A 187 -3.06 12.60 4.47
CA ILE A 187 -2.91 11.23 3.97
C ILE A 187 -3.03 11.19 2.45
N TYR A 188 -4.05 11.82 1.85
CA TYR A 188 -4.19 11.88 0.40
C TYR A 188 -3.06 12.68 -0.28
N CYS A 189 -2.52 13.70 0.40
CA CYS A 189 -1.31 14.39 -0.05
C CYS A 189 -0.15 13.40 -0.25
N PHE A 190 0.16 12.65 0.81
CA PHE A 190 1.20 11.64 0.81
C PHE A 190 0.92 10.51 -0.19
N MET A 191 -0.32 10.00 -0.24
CA MET A 191 -0.74 8.96 -1.17
C MET A 191 -0.44 9.34 -2.61
N ASN A 192 -0.84 10.54 -3.06
CA ASN A 192 -0.57 10.98 -4.43
C ASN A 192 0.94 11.15 -4.68
N ASP A 193 1.69 11.68 -3.71
CA ASP A 193 3.14 11.85 -3.84
C ASP A 193 3.88 10.50 -3.93
N GLN A 194 3.34 9.46 -3.28
CA GLN A 194 3.88 8.10 -3.28
C GLN A 194 3.25 7.18 -4.33
N LYS A 195 2.33 7.68 -5.16
CA LYS A 195 1.53 6.88 -6.11
C LYS A 195 0.83 5.70 -5.44
N ILE A 196 0.30 5.92 -4.23
CA ILE A 196 -0.53 4.96 -3.50
C ILE A 196 -1.99 5.36 -3.74
N SER A 197 -2.76 4.45 -4.31
CA SER A 197 -4.17 4.68 -4.60
C SER A 197 -5.07 4.45 -3.37
N TYR A 198 -6.33 4.86 -3.46
CA TYR A 198 -7.34 4.51 -2.45
C TYR A 198 -7.51 2.99 -2.31
N PHE A 199 -7.49 2.24 -3.41
CA PHE A 199 -7.71 0.80 -3.34
C PHE A 199 -6.50 0.05 -2.79
N ASP A 200 -5.28 0.53 -3.05
CA ASP A 200 -4.08 0.03 -2.35
C ASP A 200 -4.27 0.11 -0.83
N VAL A 201 -4.80 1.24 -0.34
CA VAL A 201 -5.07 1.41 1.09
C VAL A 201 -6.11 0.40 1.58
N ILE A 202 -7.19 0.19 0.83
CA ILE A 202 -8.21 -0.80 1.18
C ILE A 202 -7.63 -2.23 1.22
N GLU A 203 -6.79 -2.59 0.25
CA GLU A 203 -6.11 -3.89 0.21
C GLU A 203 -5.15 -4.06 1.40
N ILE A 204 -4.36 -3.03 1.70
CA ILE A 204 -3.47 -3.00 2.86
C ILE A 204 -4.25 -3.23 4.16
N ILE A 205 -5.40 -2.57 4.34
CA ILE A 205 -6.26 -2.75 5.51
C ILE A 205 -6.78 -4.19 5.57
N LYS A 206 -7.30 -4.72 4.45
CA LYS A 206 -7.86 -6.08 4.38
C LYS A 206 -6.82 -7.18 4.57
N SER A 207 -5.57 -6.94 4.19
CA SER A 207 -4.49 -7.93 4.30
C SER A 207 -4.14 -8.31 5.74
N GLY A 208 -4.53 -7.50 6.73
CA GLY A 208 -4.11 -7.66 8.12
C GLY A 208 -2.62 -7.35 8.36
N TYR A 209 -1.88 -6.92 7.32
CA TYR A 209 -0.46 -6.62 7.41
C TYR A 209 -0.18 -5.41 8.33
N LEU A 210 -1.08 -4.42 8.36
CA LEU A 210 -1.03 -3.29 9.30
C LEU A 210 -1.00 -3.76 10.76
N ASP A 211 -1.88 -4.70 11.12
CA ASP A 211 -1.97 -5.24 12.48
C ASP A 211 -0.72 -6.08 12.81
N SER A 212 -0.25 -6.89 11.85
CA SER A 212 0.99 -7.67 12.00
C SER A 212 2.21 -6.76 12.24
N CYS A 213 2.37 -5.70 11.43
CA CYS A 213 3.45 -4.73 11.61
C CYS A 213 3.35 -4.01 12.95
N LYS A 214 2.15 -3.60 13.36
CA LYS A 214 1.94 -2.96 14.66
C LYS A 214 2.35 -3.88 15.80
N GLN A 215 1.92 -5.14 15.79
CA GLN A 215 2.30 -6.13 16.81
C GLN A 215 3.81 -6.33 16.87
N GLN A 216 4.49 -6.43 15.72
CA GLN A 216 5.94 -6.56 15.67
C GLN A 216 6.66 -5.33 16.25
N ILE A 217 6.16 -4.12 15.97
CA ILE A 217 6.69 -2.87 16.53
C ILE A 217 6.51 -2.84 18.05
N ASP A 218 5.34 -3.23 18.55
CA ASP A 218 5.05 -3.29 19.98
C ASP A 218 5.96 -4.30 20.70
N ASP A 219 6.14 -5.49 20.11
CA ASP A 219 7.04 -6.53 20.64
C ASP A 219 8.51 -6.07 20.67
N LEU A 220 8.97 -5.39 19.62
CA LEU A 220 10.33 -4.83 19.56
C LEU A 220 10.52 -3.71 20.57
N SER A 221 9.53 -2.83 20.72
CA SER A 221 9.55 -1.73 21.68
C SER A 221 9.68 -2.26 23.11
N GLU A 222 8.95 -3.33 23.45
CA GLU A 222 9.05 -3.96 24.76
C GLU A 222 10.41 -4.62 25.00
N LYS A 223 10.98 -5.28 23.99
CA LYS A 223 12.34 -5.84 24.07
C LYS A 223 13.39 -4.75 24.32
N ILE A 224 13.29 -3.62 23.61
CA ILE A 224 14.17 -2.47 23.80
C ILE A 224 14.06 -1.95 25.24
N ARG A 225 12.83 -1.77 25.75
CA ARG A 225 12.59 -1.31 27.13
C ARG A 225 13.22 -2.22 28.18
N LEU A 226 13.14 -3.54 27.99
CA LEU A 226 13.77 -4.52 28.88
C LEU A 226 15.31 -4.42 28.84
N GLN A 227 15.88 -4.29 27.65
CA GLN A 227 17.33 -4.12 27.47
C GLN A 227 17.84 -2.81 28.11
N GLU A 228 17.12 -1.70 27.95
CA GLU A 228 17.46 -0.42 28.58
C GLU A 228 17.47 -0.53 30.12
N SER A 229 16.50 -1.24 30.69
CA SER A 229 16.44 -1.50 32.13
C SER A 229 17.64 -2.33 32.62
N GLU A 230 18.03 -3.35 31.86
CA GLU A 230 19.20 -4.17 32.18
C GLU A 230 20.50 -3.38 32.10
N ILE A 231 20.69 -2.57 31.05
CA ILE A 231 21.84 -1.66 30.90
C ILE A 231 21.93 -0.72 32.11
N LYS A 232 20.80 -0.16 32.56
CA LYS A 232 20.75 0.71 33.73
C LYS A 232 21.18 -0.01 35.00
N LYS A 233 20.74 -1.26 35.19
CA LYS A 233 21.14 -2.09 36.35
C LYS A 233 22.64 -2.40 36.33
N LEU A 234 23.17 -2.81 35.18
CA LEU A 234 24.60 -3.11 35.02
C LEU A 234 25.46 -1.86 35.24
N SER A 235 25.02 -0.70 34.74
CA SER A 235 25.70 0.59 34.96
C SER A 235 25.82 0.91 36.45
N LEU A 236 24.76 0.70 37.23
CA LEU A 236 24.79 0.91 38.69
C LEU A 236 25.72 -0.08 39.41
N GLN A 237 25.78 -1.32 38.95
CA GLN A 237 26.70 -2.32 39.51
C GLN A 237 28.16 -1.97 39.22
N LEU A 238 28.45 -1.51 38.00
CA LEU A 238 29.77 -1.06 37.61
C LEU A 238 30.22 0.15 38.44
N GLU A 239 29.32 1.12 38.67
CA GLU A 239 29.61 2.28 39.53
C GLU A 239 29.99 1.86 40.95
N LYS A 240 29.23 0.93 41.55
CA LYS A 240 29.57 0.38 42.88
C LYS A 240 30.90 -0.38 42.88
N ALA A 241 31.19 -1.14 41.83
CA ALA A 241 32.44 -1.87 41.71
C ALA A 241 33.64 -0.91 41.61
N ASN A 242 33.50 0.20 40.87
CA ASN A 242 34.51 1.24 40.78
C ASN A 242 34.74 1.94 42.12
N GLN A 243 33.68 2.28 42.86
CA GLN A 243 33.79 2.86 44.21
C GLN A 243 34.55 1.92 45.17
N ASN A 244 34.28 0.61 45.10
CA ASN A 244 35.00 -0.39 45.90
C ASN A 244 36.48 -0.50 45.51
N LEU A 245 36.79 -0.44 44.21
CA LEU A 245 38.17 -0.45 43.73
C LEU A 245 38.94 0.78 44.21
N ASP A 246 38.33 1.97 44.15
CA ASP A 246 38.95 3.21 44.64
C ASP A 246 39.23 3.13 46.15
N LEU A 247 38.30 2.56 46.93
CA LEU A 247 38.50 2.34 48.37
C LEU A 247 39.69 1.40 48.63
N LEU A 248 39.74 0.25 47.96
CA LEU A 248 40.83 -0.73 48.10
C LEU A 248 42.17 -0.12 47.69
N ARG A 249 42.19 0.70 46.64
CA ARG A 249 43.38 1.39 46.17
C ARG A 249 43.89 2.40 47.20
N GLY A 250 42.99 3.13 47.85
CA GLY A 250 43.33 4.01 48.97
C GLY A 250 43.91 3.26 50.17
N GLN A 251 43.30 2.12 50.54
CA GLN A 251 43.79 1.27 51.63
C GLN A 251 45.18 0.68 51.34
N LEU A 252 45.43 0.25 50.10
CA LEU A 252 46.74 -0.27 49.68
C LEU A 252 47.82 0.81 49.76
N ASN A 253 47.52 2.03 49.31
CA ASN A 253 48.48 3.14 49.39
C ASN A 253 48.86 3.45 50.84
N HIS A 254 47.90 3.46 51.77
CA HIS A 254 48.18 3.63 53.19
C HIS A 254 49.08 2.52 53.75
N LEU A 255 48.82 1.26 53.39
CA LEU A 255 49.67 0.14 53.80
C LEU A 255 51.10 0.22 53.25
N LEU A 256 51.27 0.77 52.05
CA LEU A 256 52.59 0.98 51.45
C LEU A 256 53.35 2.15 52.09
N ASP A 257 52.65 3.18 52.58
CA ASP A 257 53.27 4.30 53.32
C ASP A 257 53.73 3.89 54.73
N ASP A 258 53.15 2.83 55.31
CA ASP A 258 53.47 2.30 56.64
C ASP A 258 54.64 1.28 56.64
N ILE A 259 55.21 0.94 55.47
CA ILE A 259 56.35 0.00 55.28
C ILE A 259 57.63 0.76 54.95
#